data_AF-A0AB74CV95-F1
#
_entry.id   AF-A0AB74CV95-F1
#
_cell.length_a   1.000
_cell.length_b   1.000
_cell.length_c   1.000
_cell.angle_alpha   90.00
_cell.angle_beta   90.00
_cell.angle_gamma   90.00
#
_symmetry.space_group_name_H-M   'P 1'
#
loop_
_entity.id
_entity.type
_entity.pdbx_description
1 polymer ?
#
loop_
_entity_poly.entity_id
_entity_poly.type
_entity_poly.pdbx_seq_one_letter_code
_entity_poly.pdbx_strand_id
1 'polypeptide(L)'
;MKKIILDIFKYSGVSFFATFSILVALIIPNGVNSFLNGTTFQAPLNLLTISGIANGSENSLEIHFTRIFFWQILLLYTCLTFMIFGIVYAKKNKKAVYLVISLAAMVTLVLGSTQLSRIQQEPLKTTTIQGIDSIMDSKGNSIVYIGRENCPDCILYKPKLISYLEKEKLEINYLDTTGNKTDVDNFRKYYNKLGVESIPAVIFIKNGKVERILYGDKEAENIERTIKLFKTS
;
A
#
# COMPACT_ATOMS: atom_id res chain seq x y z
N MET A 1 -32.04 20.21 -25.45
CA MET A 1 -30.83 19.46 -25.09
C MET A 1 -29.63 20.36 -24.76
N LYS A 2 -29.27 21.34 -25.58
CA LYS A 2 -28.09 22.22 -25.38
C LYS A 2 -28.02 22.94 -24.02
N LYS A 3 -29.16 23.48 -23.54
CA LYS A 3 -29.26 24.18 -22.24
C LYS A 3 -29.03 23.26 -21.04
N ILE A 4 -29.50 22.01 -21.14
CA ILE A 4 -29.35 20.98 -20.10
C ILE A 4 -27.87 20.58 -19.94
N ILE A 5 -27.15 20.42 -21.05
CA ILE A 5 -25.72 20.10 -21.03
C ILE A 5 -24.92 21.25 -20.40
N LEU A 6 -25.26 22.50 -20.72
CA LEU A 6 -24.58 23.68 -20.17
C LEU A 6 -24.77 23.82 -18.66
N ASP A 7 -25.99 23.58 -18.16
CA ASP A 7 -26.28 23.63 -16.73
C ASP A 7 -25.59 22.49 -15.99
N ILE A 8 -25.52 21.29 -16.58
CA ILE A 8 -24.77 20.14 -16.03
C ILE A 8 -23.29 20.48 -15.87
N PHE A 9 -22.64 21.06 -16.89
CA PHE A 9 -21.22 21.45 -16.82
C PHE A 9 -20.96 22.53 -15.77
N LYS A 10 -21.91 23.46 -15.58
CA LYS A 10 -21.78 24.54 -14.60
C LYS A 10 -21.84 24.02 -13.17
N TYR A 11 -22.76 23.11 -12.86
CA TYR A 11 -22.90 22.55 -11.52
C TYR A 11 -21.82 21.50 -11.20
N SER A 12 -21.40 20.68 -12.18
CA SER A 12 -20.35 19.67 -11.97
C SER A 12 -18.97 20.29 -11.75
N GLY A 13 -18.66 21.39 -12.45
CA GLY A 13 -17.37 22.09 -12.31
C GLY A 13 -17.21 22.76 -10.93
N VAL A 14 -18.25 23.41 -10.43
CA VAL A 14 -18.23 24.08 -9.12
C VAL A 14 -18.14 23.07 -7.97
N SER A 15 -18.89 21.96 -8.06
CA SER A 15 -18.81 20.88 -7.07
C SER A 15 -17.42 20.25 -7.05
N PHE A 16 -16.79 20.04 -8.21
CA PHE A 16 -15.45 19.48 -8.31
C PHE A 16 -14.41 20.36 -7.60
N PHE A 17 -14.43 21.66 -7.88
CA PHE A 17 -13.47 22.61 -7.28
C PHE A 17 -13.65 22.72 -5.77
N ALA A 18 -14.90 22.73 -5.28
CA ALA A 18 -15.17 22.78 -3.85
C ALA A 18 -14.72 21.51 -3.13
N THR A 19 -15.01 20.32 -3.67
CA THR A 19 -14.58 19.04 -3.05
C THR A 19 -13.07 18.86 -3.10
N PHE A 20 -12.42 19.25 -4.19
CA PHE A 20 -10.97 19.20 -4.33
C PHE A 20 -10.30 20.16 -3.35
N SER A 21 -10.78 21.41 -3.24
CA SER A 21 -10.25 22.40 -2.30
C SER A 21 -10.44 21.99 -0.84
N ILE A 22 -11.57 21.38 -0.46
CA ILE A 22 -11.79 20.88 0.90
C ILE A 22 -10.87 19.69 1.21
N LEU A 23 -10.70 18.76 0.27
CA LEU A 23 -9.80 17.62 0.42
C LEU A 23 -8.34 18.08 0.58
N VAL A 24 -7.91 19.01 -0.26
CA VAL A 24 -6.60 19.67 -0.21
C VAL A 24 -6.43 20.41 1.13
N ALA A 25 -7.44 21.14 1.59
CA ALA A 25 -7.40 21.88 2.85
C ALA A 25 -7.43 21.00 4.12
N LEU A 26 -7.93 19.77 4.06
CA LEU A 26 -7.93 18.84 5.21
C LEU A 26 -6.65 17.99 5.28
N ILE A 27 -6.01 17.72 4.15
CA ILE A 27 -4.82 16.86 4.07
C ILE A 27 -3.54 17.66 4.29
N ILE A 28 -3.47 18.89 3.76
CA ILE A 28 -2.26 19.73 3.82
C ILE A 28 -1.85 20.16 5.26
N PRO A 29 -2.77 20.57 6.16
CA PRO A 29 -2.36 21.12 7.46
C PRO A 29 -1.59 20.13 8.34
N ASN A 30 -1.96 18.85 8.31
CA ASN A 30 -1.33 17.83 9.16
C ASN A 30 0.08 17.46 8.69
N GLY A 31 0.35 17.49 7.37
CA GLY A 31 1.68 17.24 6.82
C GLY A 31 2.62 18.45 6.93
N VAL A 32 2.08 19.66 6.74
CA VAL A 32 2.86 20.91 6.77
C VAL A 32 3.31 21.26 8.19
N ASN A 33 2.51 20.99 9.22
CA ASN A 33 2.86 21.31 10.61
C ASN A 33 4.03 20.45 11.14
N SER A 34 4.15 19.19 10.69
CA SER A 34 5.29 18.32 11.01
C SER A 34 6.57 18.68 10.24
N PHE A 35 6.44 19.22 9.02
CA PHE A 35 7.56 19.69 8.21
C PHE A 35 8.18 20.99 8.75
N LEU A 36 7.35 21.94 9.21
CA LEU A 36 7.82 23.20 9.79
C LEU A 36 8.59 23.02 11.11
N ASN A 37 8.36 21.91 11.83
CA ASN A 37 9.03 21.61 13.10
C ASN A 37 10.36 20.85 12.94
N GLY A 38 10.89 20.70 11.72
CA GLY A 38 12.23 20.15 11.47
C GLY A 38 12.40 18.66 11.81
N THR A 39 11.31 17.93 11.98
CA THR A 39 11.34 16.48 12.22
C THR A 39 11.17 15.74 10.91
N THR A 40 12.04 14.77 10.63
CA THR A 40 11.77 13.76 9.59
C THR A 40 10.46 13.06 9.91
N PHE A 41 9.47 13.20 9.04
CA PHE A 41 8.15 12.63 9.22
C PHE A 41 7.79 11.76 8.02
N GLN A 42 7.41 10.52 8.28
CA GLN A 42 6.86 9.59 7.30
C GLN A 42 5.63 8.94 7.91
N ALA A 43 4.45 9.47 7.58
CA ALA A 43 3.20 8.82 7.89
C ALA A 43 2.74 8.01 6.68
N PRO A 44 2.64 6.68 6.80
CA PRO A 44 1.81 5.91 5.91
C PRO A 44 0.36 6.19 6.29
N LEU A 45 -0.26 7.19 5.67
CA LEU A 45 -1.70 7.13 5.52
C LEU A 45 -1.95 6.11 4.41
N ASN A 46 -2.91 5.19 4.59
CA ASN A 46 -3.27 4.15 3.61
C ASN A 46 -3.53 4.68 2.16
N LEU A 47 -3.58 6.01 1.98
CA LEU A 47 -3.75 6.72 0.71
C LEU A 47 -2.51 7.49 0.22
N LEU A 48 -1.63 7.94 1.12
CA LEU A 48 -0.59 8.95 0.87
C LEU A 48 0.68 8.65 1.66
N THR A 49 1.81 8.61 0.98
CA THR A 49 3.12 8.63 1.64
C THR A 49 3.72 10.01 1.48
N ILE A 50 3.91 10.70 2.60
CA ILE A 50 4.58 11.99 2.66
C ILE A 50 5.95 11.72 3.27
N SER A 51 7.03 12.04 2.54
CA SER A 51 8.39 11.98 3.07
C SER A 51 9.06 13.34 2.96
N GLY A 52 9.60 13.82 4.09
CA GLY A 52 10.39 15.04 4.16
C GLY A 52 11.73 14.78 4.83
N ILE A 53 12.80 15.30 4.24
CA ILE A 53 14.14 15.34 4.84
C ILE A 53 14.43 16.80 5.19
N ALA A 54 14.67 17.07 6.47
CA ALA A 54 15.02 18.40 6.98
C ALA A 54 16.45 18.34 7.54
N ASN A 55 17.46 18.54 6.69
CA ASN A 55 18.86 18.45 7.08
C ASN A 55 19.58 19.79 6.85
N GLY A 56 19.09 20.89 7.45
CA GLY A 56 19.78 22.19 7.64
C GLY A 56 20.30 22.96 6.40
N SER A 57 20.47 22.31 5.25
CA SER A 57 21.11 22.81 4.02
C SER A 57 20.22 22.63 2.80
N GLU A 58 19.37 21.60 2.76
CA GLU A 58 18.36 21.42 1.72
C GLU A 58 17.09 20.80 2.36
N ASN A 59 15.94 21.38 2.01
CA ASN A 59 14.64 20.85 2.40
C ASN A 59 13.96 20.33 1.14
N SER A 60 13.73 19.02 1.06
CA SER A 60 12.97 18.39 -0.02
C SER A 60 11.71 17.72 0.53
N LEU A 61 10.59 17.94 -0.17
CA LEU A 61 9.28 17.36 0.10
C LEU A 61 8.91 16.50 -1.10
N GLU A 62 8.87 15.19 -0.91
CA GLU A 62 8.38 14.25 -1.92
C GLU A 62 7.02 13.71 -1.48
N ILE A 63 6.02 13.89 -2.35
CA ILE A 63 4.65 13.42 -2.13
C ILE A 63 4.40 12.30 -3.13
N HIS A 64 4.33 11.06 -2.63
CA HIS A 64 3.98 9.91 -3.44
C HIS A 64 2.50 9.56 -3.27
N PHE A 65 1.73 9.81 -4.34
CA PHE A 65 0.34 9.37 -4.44
C PHE A 65 0.31 7.89 -4.82
N THR A 66 -0.36 7.07 -4.02
CA THR A 66 -0.58 5.66 -4.37
C THR A 66 -1.52 5.57 -5.57
N ARG A 67 -1.34 4.56 -6.44
CA ARG A 67 -2.24 4.34 -7.58
C ARG A 67 -3.71 4.21 -7.13
N ILE A 68 -3.92 3.67 -5.94
CA ILE A 68 -5.23 3.48 -5.28
C ILE A 68 -5.92 4.82 -4.98
N PHE A 69 -5.16 5.86 -4.60
CA PHE A 69 -5.69 7.20 -4.30
C PHE A 69 -6.45 7.81 -5.50
N PHE A 70 -5.89 7.68 -6.69
CA PHE A 70 -6.49 8.22 -7.90
C PHE A 70 -7.82 7.53 -8.25
N TRP A 71 -7.88 6.20 -8.10
CA TRP A 71 -9.10 5.43 -8.32
C TRP A 71 -10.20 5.76 -7.30
N GLN A 72 -9.84 6.02 -6.04
CA GLN A 72 -10.81 6.42 -5.01
C GLN A 72 -11.41 7.80 -5.27
N ILE A 73 -10.59 8.78 -5.70
CA ILE A 73 -11.08 10.11 -6.09
C ILE A 73 -12.00 10.00 -7.30
N LEU A 74 -11.61 9.22 -8.31
CA LEU A 74 -12.44 9.00 -9.50
C LEU A 74 -13.78 8.34 -9.13
N LEU A 75 -13.76 7.37 -8.22
CA LEU A 75 -14.97 6.70 -7.74
C LEU A 75 -15.89 7.65 -6.97
N LEU A 76 -15.34 8.45 -6.05
CA LEU A 76 -16.10 9.49 -5.33
C LEU A 76 -16.76 10.48 -6.30
N TYR A 77 -16.03 10.92 -7.32
CA TYR A 77 -16.56 11.79 -8.37
C TYR A 77 -17.72 11.15 -9.12
N THR A 78 -17.58 9.89 -9.55
CA THR A 78 -18.67 9.18 -10.23
C THR A 78 -19.90 9.03 -9.33
N CYS A 79 -19.73 8.74 -8.03
CA CYS A 79 -20.85 8.63 -7.10
C CYS A 79 -21.61 9.95 -6.95
N LEU A 80 -20.88 11.07 -6.80
CA LEU A 80 -21.48 12.40 -6.68
C LEU A 80 -22.25 12.81 -7.95
N THR A 81 -21.72 12.51 -9.14
CA THR A 81 -22.42 12.83 -10.40
C THR A 81 -23.71 12.02 -10.55
N PHE A 82 -23.70 10.72 -10.20
CA PHE A 82 -24.90 9.87 -10.18
C PHE A 82 -25.94 10.34 -9.16
N MET A 83 -25.51 10.80 -7.97
CA MET A 83 -26.40 11.32 -6.93
C MET A 83 -27.09 12.62 -7.39
N ILE A 84 -26.31 13.57 -7.92
CA ILE A 84 -26.85 14.83 -8.47
C ILE A 84 -27.83 14.55 -9.61
N PHE A 85 -27.48 13.63 -10.52
CA PHE A 85 -28.35 13.23 -11.62
C PHE A 85 -29.67 12.65 -11.11
N GLY A 86 -29.62 11.76 -10.11
CA GLY A 86 -30.81 11.19 -9.46
C GLY A 86 -31.73 12.25 -8.86
N ILE A 87 -31.19 13.23 -8.14
CA ILE A 87 -31.96 14.33 -7.52
C ILE A 87 -32.61 15.21 -8.58
N VAL A 88 -31.87 15.63 -9.61
CA VAL A 88 -32.39 16.48 -10.69
C VAL A 88 -33.51 15.77 -11.45
N TYR A 89 -33.34 14.48 -11.73
CA TYR A 89 -34.31 13.68 -12.47
C TYR A 89 -35.58 13.39 -11.64
N ALA A 90 -35.44 13.11 -10.35
CA ALA A 90 -36.56 12.91 -9.42
C ALA A 90 -37.40 14.19 -9.29
N LYS A 91 -36.75 15.37 -9.18
CA LYS A 91 -37.44 16.67 -9.10
C LYS A 91 -38.22 16.99 -10.38
N LYS A 92 -37.68 16.64 -11.55
CA LYS A 92 -38.32 16.90 -12.84
C LYS A 92 -39.54 16.00 -13.09
N ASN A 93 -39.45 14.72 -12.76
CA ASN A 93 -40.49 13.74 -13.08
C ASN A 93 -41.44 13.42 -11.93
N LYS A 94 -41.27 14.06 -10.75
CA LYS A 94 -42.02 13.78 -9.49
C LYS A 94 -42.04 12.30 -9.09
N LYS A 95 -41.06 11.51 -9.53
CA LYS A 95 -40.97 10.06 -9.25
C LYS A 95 -39.68 9.77 -8.49
N ALA A 96 -39.81 9.31 -7.25
CA ALA A 96 -38.69 8.96 -6.38
C ALA A 96 -37.90 7.71 -6.85
N VAL A 97 -38.46 6.93 -7.79
CA VAL A 97 -37.84 5.72 -8.35
C VAL A 97 -36.42 5.97 -8.88
N TYR A 98 -36.16 7.13 -9.48
CA TYR A 98 -34.83 7.46 -10.01
C TYR A 98 -33.76 7.70 -8.95
N LEU A 99 -34.17 8.13 -7.75
CA LEU A 99 -33.27 8.25 -6.60
C LEU A 99 -32.86 6.86 -6.10
N VAL A 100 -33.81 5.90 -6.05
CA VAL A 100 -33.55 4.52 -5.62
C VAL A 100 -32.62 3.79 -6.59
N ILE A 101 -32.81 3.96 -7.91
CA ILE A 101 -31.93 3.37 -8.93
C ILE A 101 -30.50 3.93 -8.85
N SER A 102 -30.36 5.23 -8.64
CA SER A 102 -29.05 5.88 -8.46
C SER A 102 -28.34 5.37 -7.20
N LEU A 103 -29.07 5.25 -6.09
CA LEU A 103 -28.53 4.70 -4.84
C LEU A 103 -28.08 3.24 -5.00
N ALA A 104 -28.87 2.41 -5.69
CA ALA A 104 -28.53 1.01 -5.95
C ALA A 104 -27.28 0.86 -6.85
N ALA A 105 -27.15 1.70 -7.88
CA ALA A 105 -25.97 1.74 -8.75
C ALA A 105 -24.71 2.20 -8.00
N MET A 106 -24.86 3.14 -7.05
CA MET A 106 -23.77 3.57 -6.17
C MET A 106 -23.34 2.43 -5.25
N VAL A 107 -24.28 1.70 -4.65
CA VAL A 107 -23.99 0.55 -3.78
C VAL A 107 -23.25 -0.56 -4.55
N THR A 108 -23.65 -0.88 -5.78
CA THR A 108 -22.95 -1.90 -6.59
C THR A 108 -21.55 -1.46 -7.02
N LEU A 109 -21.35 -0.18 -7.37
CA LEU A 109 -20.03 0.38 -7.66
C LEU A 109 -19.09 0.36 -6.44
N VAL A 110 -19.60 0.76 -5.28
CA VAL A 110 -18.83 0.75 -4.02
C VAL A 110 -18.47 -0.68 -3.63
N LEU A 111 -19.43 -1.62 -3.68
CA LEU A 111 -19.18 -3.04 -3.40
C LEU A 111 -18.20 -3.68 -4.40
N GLY A 112 -18.23 -3.27 -5.67
CA GLY A 112 -17.25 -3.70 -6.67
C GLY A 112 -15.84 -3.18 -6.37
N SER A 113 -15.72 -1.95 -5.86
CA SER A 113 -14.42 -1.38 -5.49
C SER A 113 -13.82 -2.00 -4.23
N THR A 114 -14.65 -2.37 -3.23
CA THR A 114 -14.17 -3.04 -2.02
C THR A 114 -13.73 -4.49 -2.28
N GLN A 115 -14.28 -5.14 -3.31
CA GLN A 115 -13.80 -6.43 -3.82
C GLN A 115 -12.41 -6.31 -4.47
N LEU A 116 -12.15 -5.24 -5.23
CA LEU A 116 -10.87 -5.06 -5.92
C LEU A 116 -9.70 -4.86 -4.94
N SER A 117 -9.92 -4.12 -3.83
CA SER A 117 -8.91 -3.95 -2.77
C SER A 117 -8.60 -5.24 -2.00
N ARG A 118 -9.48 -6.26 -2.05
CA ARG A 118 -9.25 -7.58 -1.44
C ARG A 118 -8.58 -8.59 -2.38
N ILE A 119 -8.58 -8.35 -3.69
CA ILE A 119 -7.95 -9.24 -4.68
C ILE A 119 -6.43 -9.04 -4.78
N GLN A 120 -5.91 -7.92 -4.27
CA GLN A 120 -4.47 -7.75 -4.08
C GLN A 120 -4.06 -8.45 -2.77
N GLN A 121 -4.07 -9.78 -2.79
CA GLN A 121 -3.38 -10.56 -1.75
C GLN A 121 -1.93 -10.09 -1.77
N GLU A 122 -1.43 -9.53 -0.66
CA GLU A 122 -0.01 -9.19 -0.56
C GLU A 122 0.79 -10.46 -0.94
N PRO A 123 1.84 -10.35 -1.77
CA PRO A 123 2.65 -11.49 -2.22
C PRO A 123 3.53 -12.11 -1.11
N LEU A 124 3.10 -11.95 0.14
CA LEU A 124 3.77 -12.34 1.35
C LEU A 124 2.88 -13.32 2.12
N LYS A 125 3.28 -14.58 2.13
CA LYS A 125 2.61 -15.63 2.89
C LYS A 125 3.19 -15.71 4.29
N THR A 126 2.43 -15.30 5.30
CA THR A 126 2.87 -15.37 6.70
C THR A 126 3.25 -16.80 7.09
N THR A 127 4.41 -16.95 7.72
CA THR A 127 4.95 -18.21 8.23
C THR A 127 5.47 -18.06 9.66
N THR A 128 5.74 -19.18 10.32
CA THR A 128 6.33 -19.23 11.65
C THR A 128 7.76 -19.79 11.60
N ILE A 129 8.47 -19.71 12.73
CA ILE A 129 9.76 -20.37 12.92
C ILE A 129 9.67 -21.87 12.56
N GLN A 130 8.64 -22.56 13.06
CA GLN A 130 8.45 -23.98 12.78
C GLN A 130 8.19 -24.26 11.29
N GLY A 131 7.52 -23.33 10.59
CA GLY A 131 7.32 -23.41 9.15
C GLY A 131 8.64 -23.34 8.38
N ILE A 132 9.55 -22.45 8.79
CA ILE A 132 10.89 -22.34 8.19
C ILE A 132 11.72 -23.59 8.51
N ASP A 133 11.72 -24.05 9.76
CA ASP A 133 12.42 -25.26 10.17
C ASP A 133 11.94 -26.48 9.36
N SER A 134 10.63 -26.61 9.13
CA SER A 134 10.05 -27.67 8.31
C SER A 134 10.55 -27.62 6.85
N ILE A 135 10.71 -26.42 6.28
CA ILE A 135 11.29 -26.25 4.93
C ILE A 135 12.76 -26.67 4.93
N MET A 136 13.51 -26.35 5.99
CA MET A 136 14.91 -26.74 6.12
C MET A 136 15.08 -28.25 6.26
N ASP A 137 14.32 -28.87 7.15
CA ASP A 137 14.39 -30.31 7.44
C ASP A 137 13.96 -31.16 6.24
N SER A 138 12.96 -30.72 5.49
CA SER A 138 12.53 -31.37 4.25
C SER A 138 13.47 -31.16 3.07
N LYS A 139 14.58 -30.42 3.26
CA LYS A 139 15.51 -29.99 2.21
C LYS A 139 14.80 -29.23 1.08
N GLY A 140 13.78 -28.47 1.43
CA GLY A 140 13.00 -27.67 0.49
C GLY A 140 13.75 -26.43 -0.01
N ASN A 141 13.12 -25.76 -0.98
CA ASN A 141 13.56 -24.47 -1.51
C ASN A 141 12.52 -23.41 -1.15
N SER A 142 12.95 -22.25 -0.66
CA SER A 142 12.05 -21.15 -0.31
C SER A 142 12.78 -19.82 -0.28
N ILE A 143 12.05 -18.74 -0.56
CA ILE A 143 12.47 -17.38 -0.27
C ILE A 143 11.68 -16.91 0.95
N VAL A 144 12.34 -16.34 1.95
CA VAL A 144 11.69 -15.86 3.18
C VAL A 144 12.11 -14.42 3.45
N TYR A 145 11.13 -13.52 3.53
CA TYR A 145 11.31 -12.18 4.04
C TYR A 145 11.17 -12.18 5.56
N ILE A 146 12.10 -11.52 6.26
CA ILE A 146 12.12 -11.37 7.72
C ILE A 146 12.06 -9.88 8.05
N GLY A 147 11.03 -9.48 8.80
CA GLY A 147 10.81 -8.08 9.14
C GLY A 147 9.65 -7.89 10.12
N ARG A 148 9.36 -6.65 10.50
CA ARG A 148 8.28 -6.30 11.43
C ARG A 148 7.64 -4.96 11.11
N GLU A 149 6.37 -4.81 11.46
CA GLU A 149 5.58 -3.59 11.16
C GLU A 149 6.11 -2.35 11.90
N ASN A 150 6.69 -2.53 13.09
CA ASN A 150 7.17 -1.43 13.93
C ASN A 150 8.68 -1.13 13.75
N CYS A 151 9.27 -1.46 12.61
CA CYS A 151 10.68 -1.17 12.30
C CYS A 151 10.76 -0.14 11.16
N PRO A 152 11.39 1.04 11.38
CA PRO A 152 11.51 2.07 10.35
C PRO A 152 12.05 1.55 9.02
N ASP A 153 13.13 0.77 9.06
CA ASP A 153 13.75 0.22 7.85
C ASP A 153 12.86 -0.83 7.15
N CYS A 154 12.12 -1.64 7.93
CA CYS A 154 11.17 -2.61 7.36
C CYS A 154 9.99 -1.92 6.67
N ILE A 155 9.47 -0.84 7.25
CA ILE A 155 8.36 -0.05 6.67
C ILE A 155 8.78 0.53 5.30
N LEU A 156 10.05 0.94 5.15
CA LEU A 156 10.56 1.47 3.89
C LEU A 156 10.85 0.39 2.85
N TYR A 157 11.34 -0.76 3.30
CA TYR A 157 11.75 -1.86 2.41
C TYR A 157 10.57 -2.70 1.92
N LYS A 158 9.61 -3.03 2.78
CA LYS A 158 8.47 -3.93 2.49
C LYS A 158 7.70 -3.49 1.22
N PRO A 159 7.35 -2.20 1.01
CA PRO A 159 6.64 -1.77 -0.21
C PRO A 159 7.44 -1.97 -1.50
N LYS A 160 8.77 -1.76 -1.46
CA LYS A 160 9.65 -1.99 -2.63
C LYS A 160 9.69 -3.47 -3.01
N LEU A 161 9.81 -4.34 -2.01
CA LEU A 161 9.76 -5.78 -2.17
C LEU A 161 8.41 -6.24 -2.74
N ILE A 162 7.29 -5.78 -2.18
CA ILE A 162 5.94 -6.11 -2.66
C ILE A 162 5.76 -5.69 -4.12
N SER A 163 6.12 -4.46 -4.47
CA SER A 163 6.02 -3.96 -5.85
C SER A 163 6.75 -4.86 -6.86
N TYR A 164 7.95 -5.33 -6.49
CA TYR A 164 8.71 -6.28 -7.30
C TYR A 164 8.01 -7.64 -7.41
N LEU A 165 7.60 -8.22 -6.27
CA LEU A 165 6.96 -9.53 -6.24
C LEU A 165 5.65 -9.54 -7.04
N GLU A 166 4.84 -8.48 -6.97
CA GLU A 166 3.62 -8.33 -7.76
C GLU A 166 3.92 -8.25 -9.26
N LYS A 167 4.93 -7.47 -9.66
CA LYS A 167 5.37 -7.34 -11.06
C LYS A 167 5.76 -8.70 -11.65
N GLU A 168 6.49 -9.49 -10.88
CA GLU A 168 6.98 -10.81 -11.30
C GLU A 168 6.01 -11.96 -10.98
N LYS A 169 4.84 -11.65 -10.40
CA LYS A 169 3.81 -12.61 -9.96
C LYS A 169 4.39 -13.70 -9.04
N LEU A 170 5.17 -13.27 -8.06
CA LEU A 170 5.83 -14.12 -7.08
C LEU A 170 5.14 -14.01 -5.73
N GLU A 171 5.05 -15.14 -5.03
CA GLU A 171 4.69 -15.18 -3.62
C GLU A 171 5.89 -15.75 -2.86
N ILE A 172 6.23 -15.14 -1.72
CA ILE A 172 7.31 -15.61 -0.85
C ILE A 172 6.81 -15.72 0.59
N ASN A 173 7.52 -16.49 1.42
CA ASN A 173 7.18 -16.60 2.83
C ASN A 173 7.58 -15.33 3.60
N TYR A 174 6.82 -14.97 4.63
CA TYR A 174 7.09 -13.81 5.48
C TYR A 174 7.08 -14.22 6.96
N LEU A 175 8.22 -14.01 7.64
CA LEU A 175 8.32 -14.14 9.08
C LEU A 175 8.16 -12.76 9.73
N ASP A 176 6.99 -12.54 10.33
CA ASP A 176 6.76 -11.37 11.16
C ASP A 176 7.44 -11.56 12.53
N THR A 177 8.36 -10.65 12.84
CA THR A 177 9.09 -10.64 14.12
C THR A 177 8.54 -9.61 15.10
N THR A 178 7.29 -9.20 14.94
CA THR A 178 6.56 -8.34 15.89
C THR A 178 6.24 -9.11 17.17
N GLY A 179 6.39 -8.48 18.32
CA GLY A 179 6.09 -9.09 19.62
C GLY A 179 6.58 -8.25 20.78
N ASN A 180 6.46 -8.78 21.99
CA ASN A 180 7.03 -8.15 23.18
C ASN A 180 8.58 -8.26 23.17
N LYS A 181 9.26 -7.67 24.16
CA LYS A 181 10.73 -7.71 24.23
C LYS A 181 11.30 -9.14 24.18
N THR A 182 10.69 -10.07 24.91
CA THR A 182 11.11 -11.48 24.95
C THR A 182 10.92 -12.16 23.60
N ASP A 183 9.79 -11.91 22.93
CA ASP A 183 9.50 -12.45 21.60
C ASP A 183 10.53 -11.95 20.58
N VAL A 184 10.78 -10.65 20.57
CA VAL A 184 11.77 -10.02 19.69
C VAL A 184 13.17 -10.59 19.92
N ASP A 185 13.57 -10.80 21.17
CA ASP A 185 14.85 -11.43 21.51
C ASP A 185 14.92 -12.89 21.04
N ASN A 186 13.80 -13.63 21.11
CA ASN A 186 13.70 -15.00 20.61
C ASN A 186 13.79 -15.06 19.07
N PHE A 187 13.07 -14.18 18.37
CA PHE A 187 13.18 -14.05 16.91
C PHE A 187 14.60 -13.69 16.51
N ARG A 188 15.24 -12.75 17.23
CA ARG A 188 16.65 -12.40 17.00
C ARG A 188 17.59 -13.57 17.13
N LYS A 189 17.47 -14.34 18.22
CA LYS A 189 18.26 -15.56 18.40
C LYS A 189 18.02 -16.55 17.27
N TYR A 190 16.79 -16.67 16.79
CA TYR A 190 16.45 -17.58 15.70
C TYR A 190 17.08 -17.14 14.37
N TYR A 191 16.81 -15.93 13.88
CA TYR A 191 17.33 -15.51 12.58
C TYR A 191 18.86 -15.34 12.60
N ASN A 192 19.47 -15.01 13.75
CA ASN A 192 20.94 -15.01 13.88
C ASN A 192 21.54 -16.40 13.66
N LYS A 193 20.88 -17.49 14.10
CA LYS A 193 21.32 -18.87 13.83
C LYS A 193 21.28 -19.21 12.34
N LEU A 194 20.42 -18.54 11.58
CA LEU A 194 20.33 -18.64 10.12
C LEU A 194 21.36 -17.75 9.40
N GLY A 195 22.21 -17.02 10.13
CA GLY A 195 23.21 -16.11 9.58
C GLY A 195 22.70 -14.71 9.27
N VAL A 196 21.46 -14.37 9.64
CA VAL A 196 20.87 -13.04 9.44
C VAL A 196 21.33 -12.12 10.57
N GLU A 197 22.07 -11.06 10.25
CA GLU A 197 22.63 -10.14 11.26
C GLU A 197 21.66 -9.03 11.66
N SER A 198 20.82 -8.60 10.72
CA SER A 198 19.86 -7.50 10.92
C SER A 198 18.62 -7.68 10.03
N ILE A 199 17.54 -6.99 10.39
CA ILE A 199 16.30 -6.91 9.59
C ILE A 199 16.12 -5.47 9.08
N PRO A 200 15.45 -5.24 7.94
CA PRO A 200 14.82 -6.21 7.04
C PRO A 200 15.82 -7.08 6.28
N ALA A 201 15.51 -8.38 6.15
CA ALA A 201 16.33 -9.32 5.38
C ALA A 201 15.48 -10.25 4.52
N VAL A 202 16.01 -10.68 3.37
CA VAL A 202 15.43 -11.72 2.52
C VAL A 202 16.42 -12.87 2.40
N ILE A 203 16.03 -14.04 2.89
CA ILE A 203 16.85 -15.25 2.83
C ILE A 203 16.41 -16.18 1.70
N PHE A 204 17.38 -16.83 1.08
CA PHE A 204 17.21 -17.81 0.02
C PHE A 204 17.62 -19.17 0.56
N ILE A 205 16.65 -20.05 0.75
CA ILE A 205 16.84 -21.41 1.26
C ILE A 205 16.87 -22.35 0.06
N LYS A 206 17.96 -23.09 -0.12
CA LYS A 206 18.11 -24.12 -1.15
C LYS A 206 18.57 -25.43 -0.52
N ASN A 207 17.92 -26.54 -0.87
CA ASN A 207 18.19 -27.86 -0.30
C ASN A 207 18.26 -27.85 1.24
N GLY A 208 17.38 -27.05 1.86
CA GLY A 208 17.30 -26.88 3.31
C GLY A 208 18.40 -26.05 3.97
N LYS A 209 19.21 -25.32 3.20
CA LYS A 209 20.28 -24.46 3.70
C LYS A 209 20.11 -23.03 3.22
N VAL A 210 20.49 -22.06 4.04
CA VAL A 210 20.57 -20.66 3.60
C VAL A 210 21.75 -20.52 2.64
N GLU A 211 21.44 -20.24 1.37
CA GLU A 211 22.42 -20.03 0.30
C GLU A 211 22.83 -18.57 0.20
N ARG A 212 21.89 -17.65 0.45
CA ARG A 212 22.10 -16.21 0.34
C ARG A 212 21.18 -15.44 1.26
N ILE A 213 21.64 -14.28 1.70
CA ILE A 213 20.89 -13.30 2.49
C ILE A 213 21.03 -11.95 1.80
N LEU A 214 19.93 -11.22 1.66
CA LEU A 214 19.93 -9.84 1.20
C LEU A 214 19.44 -8.91 2.31
N TYR A 215 20.06 -7.73 2.44
CA TYR A 215 19.75 -6.74 3.47
C TYR A 215 19.30 -5.40 2.88
N GLY A 216 18.07 -4.99 3.21
CA GLY A 216 17.54 -3.64 2.98
C GLY A 216 17.79 -3.04 1.59
N ASP A 217 17.83 -1.70 1.53
CA ASP A 217 17.92 -0.93 0.29
C ASP A 217 19.26 -1.05 -0.44
N LYS A 218 20.35 -1.34 0.28
CA LYS A 218 21.70 -1.48 -0.30
C LYS A 218 21.77 -2.59 -1.35
N GLU A 219 20.85 -3.56 -1.28
CA GLU A 219 20.74 -4.68 -2.22
C GLU A 219 19.37 -4.79 -2.88
N ALA A 220 18.49 -3.80 -2.69
CA ALA A 220 17.17 -3.76 -3.34
C ALA A 220 17.29 -3.69 -4.87
N GLU A 221 18.30 -3.01 -5.40
CA GLU A 221 18.62 -3.03 -6.85
C GLU A 221 19.10 -4.42 -7.34
N ASN A 222 19.48 -5.29 -6.40
CA ASN A 222 19.97 -6.64 -6.66
C ASN A 222 18.92 -7.72 -6.42
N ILE A 223 17.75 -7.39 -5.85
CA ILE A 223 16.73 -8.38 -5.50
C ILE A 223 16.17 -9.07 -6.74
N GLU A 224 15.95 -8.30 -7.81
CA GLU A 224 15.43 -8.82 -9.08
C GLU A 224 16.39 -9.84 -9.71
N ARG A 225 17.68 -9.47 -9.76
CA ARG A 225 18.73 -10.34 -10.31
C ARG A 225 18.89 -11.61 -9.48
N THR A 226 18.89 -11.46 -8.17
CA THR A 226 19.11 -12.58 -7.24
C THR A 226 17.96 -13.59 -7.27
N ILE A 227 16.71 -13.12 -7.30
CA ILE A 227 15.53 -13.99 -7.38
C ILE A 227 15.50 -14.75 -8.71
N LYS A 228 15.85 -14.09 -9.82
CA LYS A 228 15.96 -14.75 -11.14
C LYS A 228 17.04 -15.83 -11.15
N LEU A 229 18.22 -15.56 -10.59
CA LEU A 229 19.30 -16.55 -10.47
C LEU A 229 18.90 -17.74 -9.61
N PHE A 230 18.27 -17.50 -8.46
CA PHE A 230 17.82 -18.55 -7.55
C PHE A 230 16.82 -19.52 -8.20
N LYS A 231 15.91 -19.02 -9.05
CA LYS A 231 14.92 -19.86 -9.75
C LYS A 231 15.48 -20.70 -10.89
N THR A 232 16.59 -20.27 -11.49
CA THR A 232 17.15 -20.88 -12.70
C THR A 232 18.21 -21.95 -12.38
N SER A 233 18.67 -21.98 -11.13
CA SER A 233 19.67 -22.93 -10.62
C SER A 233 19.02 -24.09 -9.88
#